data_AF-A0A5C8T155-F1
#
_entry.id   AF-A0A5C8T155-F1
#
_cell.length_a   1.000
_cell.length_b   1.000
_cell.length_c   1.000
_cell.angle_alpha   90.00
_cell.angle_beta   90.00
_cell.angle_gamma   90.00
#
_symmetry.space_group_name_H-M   'P 1'
#
loop_
_entity.id
_entity.type
_entity.pdbx_description
1 polymer ?
#
loop_
_entity_poly.entity_id
_entity_poly.type
_entity_poly.pdbx_seq_one_letter_code
_entity_poly.pdbx_strand_id
1 'polypeptide(L)'
;MLRRLVEEFGLFLLPFGLFFTYLLLVGRNPLQRAHWDAQAFRLVLAGLAVVIASLVASGLFSERHATGFVPTHMENGRLVPGEFR
;
A
#
# COMPACT_ATOMS: atom_id res chain seq x y z
N MET A 1 -9.76 2.22 -10.65
CA MET A 1 -8.32 2.38 -10.95
C MET A 1 -7.68 3.49 -10.13
N LEU A 2 -8.19 4.73 -10.17
CA LEU A 2 -7.65 5.84 -9.36
C LEU A 2 -7.59 5.54 -7.85
N ARG A 3 -8.62 4.89 -7.30
CA ARG A 3 -8.65 4.48 -5.88
C ARG A 3 -7.45 3.63 -5.47
N ARG A 4 -7.13 2.57 -6.22
CA ARG A 4 -5.95 1.72 -5.95
C ARG A 4 -4.65 2.52 -6.05
N LEU A 5 -4.55 3.39 -7.05
CA LEU A 5 -3.37 4.21 -7.24
C LEU A 5 -3.15 5.16 -6.05
N VAL A 6 -4.22 5.74 -5.49
CA VAL A 6 -4.18 6.56 -4.27
C VAL A 6 -3.81 5.74 -3.04
N GLU A 7 -4.32 4.51 -2.92
CA GLU A 7 -3.96 3.60 -1.81
C GLU A 7 -2.47 3.22 -1.84
N GLU A 8 -1.95 2.84 -3.02
CA GLU A 8 -0.55 2.44 -3.19
C GLU A 8 0.43 3.62 -3.04
N PHE A 9 0.16 4.76 -3.70
CA PHE A 9 0.99 5.96 -3.53
C PHE A 9 0.85 6.59 -2.15
N GLY A 10 -0.33 6.46 -1.52
CA GLY A 10 -0.59 6.99 -0.18
C GLY A 10 0.34 6.40 0.87
N LEU A 11 0.64 5.10 0.78
CA LEU A 11 1.58 4.43 1.70
C LEU A 11 3.00 4.98 1.57
N PHE A 12 3.47 5.20 0.34
CA PHE A 12 4.80 5.79 0.10
C PHE A 12 4.89 7.23 0.63
N LEU A 13 3.82 8.02 0.45
CA LEU A 13 3.78 9.42 0.87
C LEU A 13 3.55 9.61 2.37
N LEU A 14 3.23 8.55 3.11
CA LEU A 14 2.90 8.63 4.54
C LEU A 14 4.00 9.30 5.38
N PRO A 15 5.30 8.95 5.25
CA PRO A 15 6.37 9.63 5.98
C PRO A 15 6.50 11.11 5.62
N PHE A 16 6.23 11.49 4.37
CA PHE A 16 6.23 12.88 3.93
C PHE A 16 5.08 13.66 4.57
N GLY A 17 3.89 13.10 4.63
CA GLY A 17 2.73 13.69 5.31
C GLY A 17 2.97 13.87 6.81
N LEU A 18 3.57 12.87 7.47
CA LEU A 18 3.96 12.97 8.88
C LEU A 18 4.99 14.08 9.11
N PHE A 19 6.03 14.15 8.28
CA PHE A 19 7.06 15.18 8.40
C PHE A 19 6.52 16.59 8.11
N PHE A 20 5.64 16.71 7.10
CA PHE A 20 4.94 17.96 6.80
C PHE A 20 4.14 18.44 8.03
N THR A 21 3.37 17.53 8.64
CA THR A 21 2.57 17.82 9.84
C THR A 21 3.46 18.20 11.01
N TYR A 22 4.59 17.52 11.19
CA TYR A 22 5.59 17.87 12.20
C TYR A 22 6.14 19.30 12.03
N LEU A 23 6.47 19.71 10.80
CA LEU A 23 6.94 21.08 10.53
C LEU A 23 5.89 22.12 10.90
N LEU A 24 4.62 21.87 10.57
CA LEU A 24 3.50 22.73 10.97
C LEU A 24 3.40 22.86 12.50
N LEU A 25 3.50 21.74 13.23
CA LEU A 25 3.40 21.73 14.70
C LEU A 25 4.56 22.48 15.37
N VAL A 26 5.76 22.46 14.78
CA VAL A 26 6.95 23.17 15.29
C VAL A 26 6.98 24.63 14.82
N GLY A 27 5.97 25.09 14.06
CA GLY A 27 5.88 26.46 13.56
C GLY A 27 6.89 26.78 12.45
N ARG A 28 7.47 25.76 11.81
CA ARG A 28 8.36 25.94 10.66
C ARG A 28 7.54 25.91 9.39
N ASN A 29 7.81 26.83 8.45
CA ASN A 29 7.11 26.87 7.18
C ASN A 29 7.48 25.62 6.34
N PRO A 30 6.55 24.68 6.10
CA PRO A 30 6.83 23.46 5.34
C PRO A 30 6.98 23.73 3.84
N LEU A 31 6.67 24.93 3.34
CA LEU A 31 6.89 25.29 1.94
C LEU A 31 8.35 25.70 1.66
N GLN A 32 9.17 25.86 2.70
CA GLN A 32 10.59 26.18 2.54
C GLN A 32 11.41 24.91 2.25
N ARG A 33 12.05 24.86 1.07
CA ARG A 33 12.86 23.72 0.60
C ARG A 33 14.00 23.32 1.55
N ALA A 34 14.60 24.29 2.26
CA ALA A 34 15.72 24.03 3.18
C ALA A 34 15.41 22.98 4.28
N HIS A 35 14.16 22.90 4.74
CA HIS A 35 13.77 21.90 5.74
C HIS A 35 13.68 20.48 5.17
N TRP A 36 13.48 20.35 3.87
CA TRP A 36 13.31 19.07 3.18
C TRP A 36 14.64 18.49 2.75
N ASP A 37 15.56 19.29 2.19
CA ASP A 37 16.81 18.77 1.61
C ASP A 37 17.61 17.90 2.59
N ALA A 38 17.65 18.29 3.86
CA ALA A 38 18.33 17.53 4.91
C ALA A 38 17.67 16.17 5.23
N GLN A 39 16.37 16.01 4.98
CA GLN A 39 15.61 14.81 5.33
C GLN A 39 15.08 14.04 4.12
N ALA A 40 15.10 14.62 2.92
CA ALA A 40 14.45 14.09 1.73
C ALA A 40 14.89 12.65 1.44
N PHE A 41 16.20 12.39 1.48
CA PHE A 41 16.73 11.04 1.28
C PHE A 41 16.21 10.05 2.33
N ARG A 42 16.15 10.45 3.60
CA ARG A 42 15.65 9.61 4.70
C ARG A 42 14.14 9.35 4.56
N LEU A 43 13.37 10.36 4.14
CA LEU A 43 11.93 10.24 3.91
C LEU A 43 11.62 9.31 2.74
N VAL A 44 12.40 9.39 1.65
CA VAL A 44 12.30 8.44 0.54
C VAL A 44 12.59 7.02 1.01
N LEU A 45 13.69 6.81 1.75
CA LEU A 45 14.02 5.49 2.29
C LEU A 45 12.93 4.96 3.24
N ALA A 46 12.40 5.82 4.12
CA ALA A 46 11.30 5.45 5.01
C ALA A 46 10.04 5.08 4.22
N GLY A 47 9.70 5.84 3.17
CA GLY A 47 8.56 5.55 2.31
C GLY A 47 8.71 4.21 1.58
N LEU A 48 9.89 3.93 1.05
CA LEU A 48 10.20 2.64 0.45
C LEU A 48 10.11 1.50 1.47
N ALA A 49 10.62 1.70 2.68
CA ALA A 49 10.52 0.69 3.75
C ALA A 49 9.05 0.38 4.11
N VAL A 50 8.19 1.40 4.18
CA VAL A 50 6.74 1.22 4.42
C VAL A 50 6.09 0.42 3.29
N VAL A 51 6.41 0.72 2.03
CA VAL A 51 5.90 -0.04 0.87
C VAL A 51 6.38 -1.49 0.89
N ILE A 52 7.67 -1.72 1.15
CA ILE A 52 8.21 -3.08 1.25
C ILE A 52 7.52 -3.85 2.38
N ALA A 53 7.35 -3.22 3.55
CA ALA A 53 6.67 -3.82 4.68
C ALA A 53 5.21 -4.16 4.35
N SER A 54 4.49 -3.30 3.62
CA SER A 54 3.10 -3.58 3.23
C SER A 54 2.99 -4.73 2.23
N LEU A 55 3.93 -4.83 1.28
CA LEU A 55 3.99 -5.96 0.34
C LEU A 55 4.31 -7.27 1.06
N VAL A 56 5.29 -7.25 1.97
CA VAL A 56 5.64 -8.42 2.79
C VAL A 56 4.45 -8.83 3.65
N ALA A 57 3.81 -7.88 4.34
CA ALA A 57 2.61 -8.15 5.14
C ALA A 57 1.49 -8.73 4.28
N SER A 58 1.24 -8.17 3.09
CA SER A 58 0.24 -8.70 2.16
C SER A 58 0.55 -10.15 1.78
N GLY A 59 1.80 -10.48 1.45
CA GLY A 59 2.19 -11.86 1.11
C GLY A 59 2.13 -12.85 2.29
N LEU A 60 2.34 -12.38 3.51
CA LEU A 60 2.29 -13.19 4.72
C LEU A 60 0.86 -13.42 5.23
N PHE A 61 0.00 -12.41 5.14
CA PHE A 61 -1.35 -12.43 5.72
C PHE A 61 -2.47 -12.63 4.71
N SER A 62 -2.18 -12.62 3.40
CA SER A 62 -3.21 -12.89 2.40
C SER A 62 -3.76 -14.31 2.56
N GLU A 63 -5.08 -14.45 2.38
CA GLU A 63 -5.75 -15.74 2.34
C GLU A 63 -5.14 -16.61 1.25
N ARG A 64 -4.64 -17.78 1.66
CA ARG A 64 -4.13 -18.80 0.74
C ARG A 64 -5.23 -19.83 0.57
N HIS A 65 -5.73 -19.93 -0.65
CA HIS A 65 -6.60 -21.04 -1.03
C HIS A 65 -5.68 -22.24 -1.28
N ALA A 66 -5.87 -23.31 -0.50
CA ALA A 66 -5.00 -24.47 -0.55
C ALA A 66 -5.16 -25.25 -1.85
N THR A 67 -6.30 -25.10 -2.53
CA THR A 67 -6.57 -25.72 -3.82
C THR A 67 -6.71 -24.67 -4.91
N GLY A 68 -6.52 -25.10 -6.16
CA GLY A 68 -6.61 -24.22 -7.32
C GLY A 68 -8.02 -23.70 -7.55
N PHE A 69 -8.14 -22.70 -8.41
CA PHE A 69 -9.44 -22.24 -8.89
C PHE A 69 -10.18 -23.41 -9.56
N VAL A 70 -11.37 -23.74 -9.04
CA VAL A 70 -12.25 -24.70 -9.71
C VAL A 70 -13.05 -23.90 -10.73
N PRO A 71 -12.84 -24.12 -12.04
CA PRO A 71 -13.59 -23.38 -13.05
C PRO A 71 -15.07 -23.74 -12.99
N THR A 72 -15.87 -22.81 -13.49
CA THR A 72 -17.31 -23.01 -13.68
C THR A 72 -17.54 -24.30 -14.46
N HIS A 73 -18.32 -25.21 -13.88
CA HIS A 73 -18.62 -26.51 -14.47
C HIS A 73 -20.10 -26.83 -14.36
N MET A 74 -20.53 -27.81 -15.16
CA MET A 74 -21.89 -28.33 -15.13
C MET A 74 -21.93 -29.56 -14.24
N GLU A 75 -22.80 -29.56 -13.24
CA GLU A 75 -23.01 -30.70 -12.34
C GLU A 75 -24.51 -31.04 -12.35
N ASN A 76 -24.87 -32.25 -12.81
CA ASN A 76 -26.27 -32.71 -12.93
C ASN A 76 -27.20 -31.73 -13.68
N GLY A 77 -26.69 -31.09 -14.74
CA GLY A 77 -27.45 -30.14 -15.56
C GLY A 77 -27.65 -28.76 -14.91
N ARG A 78 -27.03 -28.49 -13.75
CA ARG A 78 -26.96 -27.15 -13.16
C ARG A 78 -25.56 -26.57 -13.35
N LEU A 79 -25.51 -25.27 -13.66
CA LEU A 79 -24.28 -24.51 -13.76
C LEU A 79 -23.79 -24.16 -12.36
N VAL A 80 -22.63 -24.69 -11.96
CA VAL A 80 -21.97 -24.38 -10.69
C VAL A 80 -20.94 -23.28 -10.94
N PRO A 81 -21.06 -22.09 -10.31
CA PRO A 81 -20.10 -21.00 -10.44
C PRO A 81 -18.70 -21.44 -10.01
N GLY A 82 -17.67 -20.95 -10.70
CA GLY A 82 -16.29 -21.19 -10.30
C GLY A 82 -15.99 -20.58 -8.93
N GLU A 83 -15.30 -21.32 -8.09
CA GLU A 83 -14.91 -20.94 -6.74
C GLU A 83 -13.44 -21.24 -6.50
N PHE A 84 -12.79 -20.44 -5.65
CA PHE A 84 -11.50 -20.80 -5.08
C PHE A 84 -11.78 -21.68 -3.85
N ARG A 85 -11.11 -22.83 -3.75
CA ARG A 85 -11.35 -23.82 -2.68
C ARG A 85 -10.10 -24.07 -1.84
#